data_AF-A0A9X8QMA0-F1
#
_entry.id   AF-A0A9X8QMA0-F1
#
_cell.length_a   1.000
_cell.length_b   1.000
_cell.length_c   1.000
_cell.angle_alpha   90.00
_cell.angle_beta   90.00
_cell.angle_gamma   90.00
#
_symmetry.space_group_name_H-M   'P 1'
#
loop_
_entity.id
_entity.type
_entity.pdbx_description
1 polymer ?
#
loop_
_entity_poly.entity_id
_entity_poly.type
_entity_poly.pdbx_seq_one_letter_code
_entity_poly.pdbx_strand_id
1 'polypeptide(L)'
;MIIAAAQFPSVPGDIAGNAARMAGLVTEAAERGAGLVVFAELALTHYDLSAIAADPAGLSVLPDDPRLTPIREACRATGVAAVVNGPGRGTGDDARPTIASFVYGPDGDLLTRYDKRHLFETENAVFAPGSAHGRFTLGGIRFALATCFDNSFPEVPKQAAADGCRVYLSSAFHGDAERVARYGELARAHGLHVLLANGIGVGSPGPAAGLSGCWLPSGEPVAAASAGPDGAGAELALSDVRDAITLMADPAVAAVPVRECGEPLVDVRTAAPGLLADGSAATDGAGLDGASAHLREGVLRRLLAAQEALPEGLRLRFVEGYRPPALQRRYFTRYGAELRAAHPDWDDARVRRAASRFVSPPEIAPHSAGGAVDLTLVTADGGNVDMGTPLDASPEESGGACYTSAPDLTPKARANRRILSAALRGAGLVNYPTEWWHWSYGDRYWALATGAEHALYGPRELAAGAER
;
A
#
# COMPACT_ATOMS: atom_id res chain seq x y z
N MET A 1 -1.28 7.93 -0.31
CA MET A 1 0.18 7.70 -0.30
C MET A 1 0.73 8.51 -1.45
N ILE A 2 1.93 9.08 -1.35
CA ILE A 2 2.59 9.68 -2.52
C ILE A 2 3.31 8.59 -3.30
N ILE A 3 3.18 8.57 -4.63
CA ILE A 3 3.88 7.67 -5.54
C ILE A 3 4.77 8.49 -6.48
N ALA A 4 5.90 7.92 -6.92
CA ALA A 4 6.87 8.60 -7.77
C ALA A 4 7.21 7.79 -9.03
N ALA A 5 7.17 8.44 -10.19
CA ALA A 5 7.76 7.91 -11.42
C ALA A 5 9.20 8.39 -11.50
N ALA A 6 10.15 7.47 -11.59
CA ALA A 6 11.56 7.77 -11.68
C ALA A 6 12.05 7.70 -13.13
N GLN A 7 12.60 8.82 -13.58
CA GLN A 7 13.26 8.98 -14.87
C GLN A 7 14.74 9.16 -14.65
N PHE A 8 15.59 8.33 -15.25
CA PHE A 8 17.04 8.45 -15.11
C PHE A 8 17.77 7.78 -16.28
N PRO A 9 19.02 8.20 -16.59
CA PRO A 9 19.80 7.57 -17.64
C PRO A 9 20.38 6.25 -17.13
N SER A 10 19.74 5.14 -17.50
CA SER A 10 20.27 3.80 -17.28
C SER A 10 21.39 3.48 -18.28
N VAL A 11 22.40 2.75 -17.82
CA VAL A 11 23.57 2.37 -18.61
C VAL A 11 23.35 0.98 -19.21
N PRO A 12 23.54 0.77 -20.52
CA PRO A 12 23.39 -0.53 -21.15
C PRO A 12 24.20 -1.64 -20.47
N GLY A 13 23.54 -2.73 -20.09
CA GLY A 13 24.14 -3.93 -19.48
C GLY A 13 24.66 -3.81 -18.04
N ASP A 14 24.77 -2.60 -17.47
CA ASP A 14 25.31 -2.38 -16.11
C ASP A 14 24.22 -2.52 -15.02
N ILE A 15 23.80 -3.76 -14.76
CA ILE A 15 22.75 -4.06 -13.77
C ILE A 15 23.11 -3.54 -12.38
N ALA A 16 24.36 -3.74 -11.94
CA ALA A 16 24.78 -3.34 -10.60
C ALA A 16 24.81 -1.81 -10.45
N GLY A 17 25.36 -1.10 -11.44
CA GLY A 17 25.37 0.37 -11.44
C GLY A 17 23.98 0.98 -11.55
N ASN A 18 23.11 0.42 -12.40
CA ASN A 18 21.72 0.86 -12.51
C ASN A 18 20.95 0.61 -11.22
N ALA A 19 21.12 -0.55 -10.58
CA ALA A 19 20.49 -0.84 -9.29
C ALA A 19 20.95 0.10 -8.17
N ALA A 20 22.23 0.46 -8.13
CA ALA A 20 22.75 1.46 -7.19
C ALA A 20 22.14 2.85 -7.42
N ARG A 21 21.96 3.27 -8.68
CA ARG A 21 21.26 4.53 -9.02
C ARG A 21 19.80 4.52 -8.59
N MET A 22 19.10 3.40 -8.85
CA MET A 22 17.72 3.21 -8.40
C MET A 22 17.60 3.30 -6.88
N ALA A 23 18.53 2.71 -6.13
CA ALA A 23 18.58 2.81 -4.66
C ALA A 23 18.71 4.26 -4.17
N GLY A 24 19.53 5.08 -4.85
CA GLY A 24 19.63 6.51 -4.60
C GLY A 24 18.30 7.23 -4.83
N LEU A 25 17.59 6.93 -5.93
CA LEU A 25 16.28 7.52 -6.24
C LEU A 25 15.17 7.08 -5.29
N VAL A 26 15.23 5.86 -4.76
CA VAL A 26 14.34 5.41 -3.67
C VAL A 26 14.55 6.28 -2.43
N THR A 27 15.81 6.60 -2.10
CA THR A 27 16.14 7.46 -0.96
C THR A 27 15.66 8.89 -1.17
N GLU A 28 15.92 9.48 -2.33
CA GLU A 28 15.44 10.84 -2.66
C GLU A 28 13.91 10.93 -2.67
N ALA A 29 13.23 9.92 -3.22
CA ALA A 29 11.77 9.88 -3.19
C ALA A 29 11.23 9.79 -1.75
N ALA A 30 11.90 9.06 -0.86
CA ALA A 30 11.54 8.98 0.55
C ALA A 30 11.65 10.33 1.26
N GLU A 31 12.71 11.10 0.97
CA GLU A 31 12.89 12.48 1.49
C GLU A 31 11.76 13.41 1.02
N ARG A 32 11.16 13.12 -0.13
CA ARG A 32 10.00 13.82 -0.70
C ARG A 32 8.65 13.21 -0.30
N GLY A 33 8.65 12.29 0.67
CA GLY A 33 7.44 11.69 1.25
C GLY A 33 6.77 10.60 0.40
N ALA A 34 7.41 10.10 -0.66
CA ALA A 34 6.90 8.99 -1.44
C ALA A 34 6.88 7.68 -0.63
N GLY A 35 5.87 6.84 -0.86
CA GLY A 35 5.77 5.48 -0.33
C GLY A 35 6.01 4.39 -1.38
N LEU A 36 6.11 4.76 -2.65
CA LEU A 36 6.38 3.86 -3.78
C LEU A 36 7.10 4.60 -4.91
N VAL A 37 8.14 3.99 -5.48
CA VAL A 37 8.84 4.47 -6.68
C VAL A 37 8.70 3.45 -7.81
N VAL A 38 8.45 3.92 -9.04
CA VAL A 38 8.33 3.08 -10.24
C VAL A 38 9.41 3.48 -11.24
N PHE A 39 10.15 2.49 -11.74
CA PHE A 39 11.20 2.70 -12.74
C PHE A 39 10.70 2.35 -14.16
N ALA A 40 11.41 2.85 -15.17
CA ALA A 40 11.10 2.58 -16.58
C ALA A 40 11.28 1.10 -16.97
N GLU A 41 10.69 0.70 -18.10
CA GLU A 41 10.86 -0.65 -18.67
C GLU A 41 12.34 -0.97 -18.92
N LEU A 42 12.77 -2.19 -18.58
CA LEU A 42 14.14 -2.68 -18.71
C LEU A 42 15.23 -1.76 -18.12
N ALA A 43 14.88 -0.90 -17.16
CA ALA A 43 15.82 0.08 -16.59
C ALA A 43 17.05 -0.55 -15.90
N LEU A 44 17.00 -1.83 -15.49
CA LEU A 44 18.17 -2.54 -14.99
C LEU A 44 19.27 -2.74 -16.05
N THR A 45 18.91 -2.90 -17.32
CA THR A 45 19.86 -3.19 -18.41
C THR A 45 19.94 -2.10 -19.46
N HIS A 46 19.16 -1.02 -19.28
CA HIS A 46 18.68 -0.18 -20.37
C HIS A 46 17.81 -0.98 -21.37
N TYR A 47 17.00 -0.29 -22.18
CA TYR A 47 16.21 -0.93 -23.24
C TYR A 47 17.12 -1.26 -24.43
N ASP A 48 18.06 -2.21 -24.25
CA ASP A 48 18.99 -2.68 -25.27
C ASP A 48 18.76 -4.16 -25.57
N LEU A 49 17.89 -4.43 -26.54
CA LEU A 49 17.52 -5.79 -26.92
C LEU A 49 18.71 -6.57 -27.49
N SER A 50 19.66 -5.89 -28.13
CA SER A 50 20.82 -6.52 -28.74
C SER A 50 21.81 -7.04 -27.70
N ALA A 51 22.08 -6.24 -26.67
CA ALA A 51 22.91 -6.65 -25.54
C ALA A 51 22.28 -7.83 -24.78
N ILE A 52 20.98 -7.75 -24.51
CA ILE A 52 20.24 -8.81 -23.79
C ILE A 52 20.22 -10.11 -24.59
N ALA A 53 20.06 -10.05 -25.92
CA ALA A 53 20.13 -11.22 -26.78
C ALA A 53 21.53 -11.85 -26.83
N ALA A 54 22.58 -11.04 -26.70
CA ALA A 54 23.97 -11.52 -26.71
C ALA A 54 24.38 -12.21 -25.40
N ASP A 55 23.81 -11.80 -24.26
CA ASP A 55 24.07 -12.40 -22.94
C ASP A 55 22.80 -12.51 -22.07
N PRO A 56 21.84 -13.38 -22.43
CA PRO A 56 20.58 -13.50 -21.70
C PRO A 56 20.77 -14.07 -20.28
N ALA A 57 21.80 -14.87 -20.06
CA ALA A 57 22.08 -15.46 -18.75
C ALA A 57 22.69 -14.43 -17.79
N GLY A 58 23.68 -13.66 -18.25
CA GLY A 58 24.32 -12.61 -17.47
C GLY A 58 23.47 -11.37 -17.29
N LEU A 59 22.59 -11.04 -18.25
CA LEU A 59 21.73 -9.84 -18.16
C LEU A 59 20.32 -10.10 -17.63
N SER A 60 20.01 -11.34 -17.21
CA SER A 60 18.80 -11.65 -16.45
C SER A 60 19.06 -11.82 -14.97
N VAL A 61 18.04 -11.49 -14.17
CA VAL A 61 18.07 -11.52 -12.70
C VAL A 61 16.95 -12.38 -12.13
N LEU A 62 17.21 -12.98 -10.97
CA LEU A 62 16.20 -13.51 -10.07
C LEU A 62 15.76 -12.41 -9.08
N PRO A 63 14.59 -12.54 -8.43
CA PRO A 63 14.13 -11.55 -7.46
C PRO A 63 15.09 -11.31 -6.28
N ASP A 64 15.89 -12.32 -5.90
CA ASP A 64 16.87 -12.28 -4.81
C ASP A 64 18.31 -12.14 -5.33
N ASP A 65 18.49 -11.76 -6.60
CA ASP A 65 19.81 -11.59 -7.20
C ASP A 65 20.66 -10.59 -6.39
N PRO A 66 21.92 -10.93 -6.03
CA PRO A 66 22.77 -10.06 -5.24
C PRO A 66 22.96 -8.66 -5.82
N ARG A 67 22.87 -8.49 -7.15
CA ARG A 67 22.98 -7.20 -7.82
C ARG A 67 21.81 -6.25 -7.50
N LEU A 68 20.68 -6.78 -7.02
CA LEU A 68 19.50 -6.01 -6.62
C LEU A 68 19.48 -5.66 -5.13
N THR A 69 20.45 -6.15 -4.35
CA THR A 69 20.59 -5.87 -2.90
C THR A 69 20.51 -4.39 -2.56
N PRO A 70 21.19 -3.47 -3.29
CA PRO A 70 21.12 -2.04 -2.97
C PRO A 70 19.70 -1.47 -2.95
N ILE A 71 18.84 -1.92 -3.89
CA ILE A 71 17.45 -1.45 -3.96
C ILE A 71 16.64 -1.98 -2.77
N ARG A 72 16.79 -3.27 -2.45
CA ARG A 72 16.09 -3.90 -1.32
C ARG A 72 16.48 -3.28 0.01
N GLU A 73 17.77 -2.98 0.20
CA GLU A 73 18.27 -2.28 1.38
C GLU A 73 17.76 -0.84 1.46
N ALA A 74 17.73 -0.11 0.35
CA ALA A 74 17.14 1.22 0.30
C ALA A 74 15.65 1.18 0.65
N CYS A 75 14.89 0.21 0.14
CA CYS A 75 13.48 0.01 0.49
C CYS A 75 13.33 -0.20 2.01
N ARG A 76 14.14 -1.10 2.61
CA ARG A 76 14.11 -1.38 4.05
C ARG A 76 14.48 -0.16 4.90
N ALA A 77 15.53 0.56 4.52
CA ALA A 77 16.00 1.72 5.26
C ALA A 77 15.00 2.88 5.23
N THR A 78 14.32 3.07 4.09
CA THR A 78 13.43 4.20 3.84
C THR A 78 11.96 3.85 4.06
N GLY A 79 11.59 2.58 4.17
CA GLY A 79 10.21 2.13 4.19
C GLY A 79 9.43 2.47 2.91
N VAL A 80 10.13 2.67 1.79
CA VAL A 80 9.55 2.96 0.47
C VAL A 80 9.59 1.71 -0.39
N ALA A 81 8.49 1.39 -1.07
CA ALA A 81 8.44 0.28 -2.01
C ALA A 81 9.02 0.68 -3.38
N ALA A 82 9.43 -0.29 -4.19
CA ALA A 82 9.96 -0.04 -5.53
C ALA A 82 9.44 -1.04 -6.57
N VAL A 83 9.04 -0.55 -7.75
CA VAL A 83 8.80 -1.37 -8.95
C VAL A 83 10.03 -1.29 -9.85
N VAL A 84 10.83 -2.35 -9.82
CA VAL A 84 12.10 -2.47 -10.52
C VAL A 84 11.92 -3.33 -11.76
N ASN A 85 12.37 -2.85 -12.93
CA ASN A 85 12.12 -3.52 -14.19
C ASN A 85 13.40 -3.92 -14.91
N GLY A 86 13.43 -5.15 -15.44
CA GLY A 86 14.58 -5.72 -16.14
C GLY A 86 14.28 -7.10 -16.72
N PRO A 87 15.26 -7.73 -17.38
CA PRO A 87 15.12 -9.12 -17.83
C PRO A 87 14.99 -10.05 -16.62
N GLY A 88 13.82 -10.64 -16.43
CA GLY A 88 13.59 -11.65 -15.40
C GLY A 88 14.03 -13.01 -15.90
N ARG A 89 14.83 -13.73 -15.10
CA ARG A 89 15.21 -15.09 -15.44
C ARG A 89 13.96 -15.99 -15.49
N GLY A 90 13.85 -16.79 -16.54
CA GLY A 90 12.77 -17.76 -16.72
C GLY A 90 12.96 -19.00 -15.83
N THR A 91 11.94 -19.84 -15.76
CA THR A 91 12.00 -21.11 -15.01
C THR A 91 12.50 -22.24 -15.90
N GLY A 92 13.69 -22.77 -15.60
CA GLY A 92 14.35 -23.85 -16.36
C GLY A 92 15.62 -23.38 -17.08
N ASP A 93 16.56 -24.30 -17.30
CA ASP A 93 17.92 -23.99 -17.77
C ASP A 93 17.96 -23.35 -19.18
N ASP A 94 16.97 -23.67 -20.02
CA ASP A 94 16.84 -23.15 -21.40
C ASP A 94 15.70 -22.11 -21.57
N ALA A 95 15.11 -21.65 -20.46
CA ALA A 95 13.98 -20.72 -20.53
C ALA A 95 14.47 -19.33 -20.98
N ARG A 96 13.87 -18.81 -22.06
CA ARG A 96 14.07 -17.41 -22.45
C ARG A 96 13.66 -16.48 -21.29
N PRO A 97 14.38 -15.37 -21.08
CA PRO A 97 14.00 -14.41 -20.05
C PRO A 97 12.62 -13.81 -20.35
N THR A 98 12.04 -13.16 -19.34
CA THR A 98 10.84 -12.34 -19.47
C THR A 98 11.19 -10.86 -19.32
N ILE A 99 10.33 -9.95 -19.76
CA ILE A 99 10.41 -8.54 -19.35
C ILE A 99 9.66 -8.45 -18.02
N ALA A 100 10.40 -8.36 -16.92
CA ALA A 100 9.87 -8.52 -15.57
C ALA A 100 9.80 -7.19 -14.81
N SER A 101 8.75 -7.03 -14.01
CA SER A 101 8.60 -6.04 -12.94
C SER A 101 8.65 -6.76 -11.60
N PHE A 102 9.68 -6.47 -10.81
CA PHE A 102 9.81 -6.91 -9.42
C PHE A 102 9.30 -5.80 -8.50
N VAL A 103 8.27 -6.09 -7.70
CA VAL A 103 7.77 -5.15 -6.70
C VAL A 103 8.36 -5.51 -5.36
N TYR A 104 9.30 -4.70 -4.88
CA TYR A 104 9.84 -4.81 -3.53
C TYR A 104 9.03 -3.95 -2.56
N GLY A 105 8.66 -4.55 -1.44
CA GLY A 105 7.94 -3.89 -0.36
C GLY A 105 8.84 -2.99 0.49
N PRO A 106 8.24 -2.25 1.45
CA PRO A 106 8.96 -1.35 2.34
C PRO A 106 9.91 -2.08 3.32
N ASP A 107 9.82 -3.40 3.43
CA ASP A 107 10.74 -4.29 4.17
C ASP A 107 11.91 -4.79 3.31
N GLY A 108 11.88 -4.50 2.01
CA GLY A 108 12.82 -5.00 1.01
C GLY A 108 12.49 -6.39 0.48
N ASP A 109 11.36 -6.99 0.86
CA ASP A 109 10.95 -8.31 0.38
C ASP A 109 10.09 -8.22 -0.88
N LEU A 110 10.06 -9.29 -1.67
CA LEU A 110 9.29 -9.31 -2.91
C LEU A 110 7.79 -9.43 -2.59
N LEU A 111 7.02 -8.39 -2.94
CA LEU A 111 5.55 -8.41 -2.84
C LEU A 111 4.92 -9.14 -4.02
N THR A 112 5.42 -8.89 -5.23
CA THR A 112 4.94 -9.56 -6.45
C THR A 112 5.95 -9.48 -7.58
N ARG A 113 5.83 -10.40 -8.54
CA ARG A 113 6.50 -10.35 -9.84
C ARG A 113 5.42 -10.30 -10.93
N TYR A 114 5.60 -9.42 -11.89
CA TYR A 114 4.82 -9.37 -13.11
C TYR A 114 5.75 -9.57 -14.30
N ASP A 115 5.35 -10.37 -15.28
CA ASP A 115 6.06 -10.57 -16.53
C ASP A 115 5.17 -10.05 -17.66
N LYS A 116 5.72 -9.18 -18.52
CA LYS A 116 4.99 -8.53 -19.64
C LYS A 116 4.25 -9.57 -20.48
N ARG A 117 2.96 -9.35 -20.68
CA ARG A 117 2.06 -10.32 -21.35
C ARG A 117 2.05 -10.14 -22.86
N HIS A 118 2.09 -8.90 -23.32
CA HIS A 118 2.06 -8.58 -24.74
C HIS A 118 3.43 -8.09 -25.19
N LEU A 119 4.19 -8.96 -25.86
CA LEU A 119 5.49 -8.60 -26.42
C LEU A 119 5.33 -7.81 -27.71
N PHE A 120 6.10 -6.73 -27.85
CA PHE A 120 6.25 -6.03 -29.12
C PHE A 120 7.03 -6.91 -30.12
N GLU A 121 6.84 -6.69 -31.42
CA GLU A 121 7.37 -7.58 -32.47
C GLU A 121 8.86 -7.92 -32.28
N THR A 122 9.69 -6.91 -32.04
CA THR A 122 11.15 -7.07 -31.84
C THR A 122 11.54 -7.79 -30.55
N GLU A 123 10.66 -7.83 -29.56
CA GLU A 123 10.91 -8.50 -28.27
C GLU A 123 10.71 -10.01 -28.37
N ASN A 124 9.91 -10.49 -29.33
CA ASN A 124 9.55 -11.90 -29.46
C ASN A 124 10.75 -12.82 -29.78
N ALA A 125 11.86 -12.27 -30.28
CA ALA A 125 13.08 -13.03 -30.51
C ALA A 125 13.84 -13.30 -29.19
N VAL A 126 13.74 -12.39 -28.22
CA VAL A 126 14.57 -12.37 -27.00
C VAL A 126 13.81 -12.91 -25.80
N PHE A 127 12.53 -12.56 -25.67
CA PHE A 127 11.76 -12.80 -24.46
C PHE A 127 10.62 -13.81 -24.64
N ALA A 128 10.19 -14.40 -23.53
CA ALA A 128 8.94 -15.12 -23.40
C ALA A 128 7.86 -14.23 -22.76
N PRO A 129 6.57 -14.37 -23.16
CA PRO A 129 5.49 -13.63 -22.54
C PRO A 129 5.11 -14.20 -21.17
N GLY A 130 4.70 -13.32 -20.26
CA GLY A 130 4.05 -13.67 -19.01
C GLY A 130 2.55 -14.00 -19.18
N SER A 131 1.93 -14.48 -18.11
CA SER A 131 0.51 -14.85 -18.09
C SER A 131 -0.30 -14.24 -16.93
N ALA A 132 0.38 -13.82 -15.86
CA ALA A 132 -0.28 -13.25 -14.67
C ALA A 132 -0.69 -11.80 -14.89
N HIS A 133 -1.77 -11.36 -14.24
CA HIS A 133 -2.29 -9.99 -14.42
C HIS A 133 -1.44 -8.89 -13.78
N GLY A 134 -0.57 -9.19 -12.80
CA GLY A 134 0.25 -8.17 -12.12
C GLY A 134 -0.59 -7.27 -11.21
N ARG A 135 -1.00 -7.80 -10.05
CA ARG A 135 -1.81 -7.10 -9.05
C ARG A 135 -1.13 -7.19 -7.69
N PHE A 136 -1.16 -6.10 -6.92
CA PHE A 136 -0.69 -6.10 -5.54
C PHE A 136 -1.40 -5.02 -4.72
N THR A 137 -1.31 -5.13 -3.39
CA THR A 137 -1.86 -4.15 -2.46
C THR A 137 -0.72 -3.54 -1.65
N LEU A 138 -0.71 -2.22 -1.50
CA LEU A 138 0.25 -1.50 -0.67
C LEU A 138 -0.44 -0.30 -0.01
N GLY A 139 -0.34 -0.19 1.32
CA GLY A 139 -0.96 0.90 2.08
C GLY A 139 -2.49 1.03 1.85
N GLY A 140 -3.18 -0.11 1.73
CA GLY A 140 -4.62 -0.22 1.46
C GLY A 140 -5.06 0.24 0.07
N ILE A 141 -4.12 0.48 -0.85
CA ILE A 141 -4.39 0.78 -2.25
C ILE A 141 -4.08 -0.47 -3.07
N ARG A 142 -4.99 -0.83 -3.97
CA ARG A 142 -4.79 -1.92 -4.92
C ARG A 142 -4.25 -1.38 -6.24
N PHE A 143 -3.10 -1.91 -6.66
CA PHE A 143 -2.34 -1.46 -7.83
C PHE A 143 -2.41 -2.50 -8.96
N ALA A 144 -2.38 -2.00 -10.19
CA ALA A 144 -2.17 -2.78 -11.39
C ALA A 144 -0.80 -2.45 -12.00
N LEU A 145 -0.10 -3.47 -12.48
CA LEU A 145 1.13 -3.33 -13.27
C LEU A 145 0.80 -3.56 -14.74
N ALA A 146 1.48 -2.81 -15.61
CA ALA A 146 1.52 -3.05 -17.04
C ALA A 146 2.85 -2.55 -17.61
N THR A 147 3.32 -3.19 -18.68
CA THR A 147 4.59 -2.84 -19.30
C THR A 147 4.40 -2.46 -20.75
N CYS A 148 4.70 -1.20 -21.08
CA CYS A 148 4.77 -0.63 -22.41
C CYS A 148 3.68 -1.09 -23.39
N PHE A 149 3.96 -2.09 -24.23
CA PHE A 149 3.04 -2.57 -25.27
C PHE A 149 1.73 -3.13 -24.70
N ASP A 150 1.71 -3.61 -23.45
CA ASP A 150 0.47 -3.95 -22.72
C ASP A 150 -0.56 -2.82 -22.76
N ASN A 151 -0.13 -1.57 -22.74
CA ASN A 151 -1.00 -0.39 -22.72
C ASN A 151 -1.69 -0.12 -24.07
N SER A 152 -1.32 -0.84 -25.13
CA SER A 152 -2.02 -0.79 -26.41
C SER A 152 -3.29 -1.66 -26.44
N PHE A 153 -3.49 -2.48 -25.40
CA PHE A 153 -4.58 -3.44 -25.30
C PHE A 153 -5.63 -2.92 -24.30
N PRO A 154 -6.81 -2.47 -24.76
CA PRO A 154 -7.81 -1.83 -23.90
C PRO A 154 -8.38 -2.75 -22.81
N GLU A 155 -8.28 -4.07 -22.99
CA GLU A 155 -8.65 -5.06 -21.98
C GLU A 155 -7.76 -5.01 -20.74
N VAL A 156 -6.50 -4.56 -20.84
CA VAL A 156 -5.57 -4.54 -19.71
C VAL A 156 -6.01 -3.54 -18.63
N PRO A 157 -6.21 -2.24 -18.92
CA PRO A 157 -6.71 -1.29 -17.92
C PRO A 157 -8.18 -1.55 -17.56
N LYS A 158 -9.00 -2.08 -18.48
CA LYS A 158 -10.37 -2.52 -18.15
C LYS A 158 -10.39 -3.61 -17.09
N GLN A 159 -9.55 -4.63 -17.23
CA GLN A 159 -9.45 -5.70 -16.24
C GLN A 159 -8.87 -5.19 -14.93
N ALA A 160 -7.89 -4.28 -14.96
CA ALA A 160 -7.37 -3.65 -13.74
C ALA A 160 -8.48 -2.97 -12.92
N ALA A 161 -9.33 -2.17 -13.55
CA ALA A 161 -10.46 -1.55 -12.87
C ALA A 161 -11.46 -2.59 -12.33
N ALA A 162 -11.75 -3.64 -13.11
CA ALA A 162 -12.63 -4.73 -12.68
C ALA A 162 -12.07 -5.53 -11.49
N ASP A 163 -10.74 -5.66 -11.40
CA ASP A 163 -10.04 -6.31 -10.29
C ASP A 163 -10.00 -5.43 -9.03
N GLY A 164 -10.64 -4.25 -9.05
CA GLY A 164 -10.69 -3.30 -7.94
C GLY A 164 -9.41 -2.46 -7.79
N CYS A 165 -8.52 -2.44 -8.78
CA CYS A 165 -7.38 -1.54 -8.76
C CYS A 165 -7.85 -0.09 -8.87
N ARG A 166 -7.16 0.79 -8.15
CA ARG A 166 -7.43 2.24 -8.17
C ARG A 166 -6.27 3.04 -8.73
N VAL A 167 -5.09 2.43 -8.79
CA VAL A 167 -3.88 2.99 -9.37
C VAL A 167 -3.29 2.01 -10.38
N TYR A 168 -2.94 2.54 -11.55
CA TYR A 168 -2.36 1.80 -12.66
C TYR A 168 -0.95 2.30 -12.92
N LEU A 169 0.03 1.40 -12.76
CA LEU A 169 1.45 1.69 -12.89
C LEU A 169 1.95 1.13 -14.21
N SER A 170 2.41 2.02 -15.08
CA SER A 170 3.01 1.68 -16.36
C SER A 170 4.51 1.95 -16.35
N SER A 171 5.28 0.92 -16.69
CA SER A 171 6.71 1.03 -16.99
C SER A 171 6.90 0.92 -18.50
N ALA A 172 7.56 1.90 -19.12
CA ALA A 172 7.69 1.94 -20.57
C ALA A 172 9.01 2.52 -21.09
N PHE A 173 9.22 2.36 -22.39
CA PHE A 173 10.24 3.02 -23.19
C PHE A 173 9.62 3.59 -24.48
N HIS A 174 8.78 4.60 -24.34
CA HIS A 174 8.10 5.29 -25.45
C HIS A 174 8.98 6.38 -26.04
N GLY A 175 9.11 6.39 -27.37
CA GLY A 175 9.87 7.42 -28.11
C GLY A 175 9.07 8.64 -28.55
N ASP A 176 7.74 8.58 -28.46
CA ASP A 176 6.86 9.63 -28.97
C ASP A 176 5.98 10.27 -27.87
N ALA A 177 5.93 11.60 -27.84
CA ALA A 177 5.19 12.35 -26.82
C ALA A 177 3.67 12.19 -26.95
N GLU A 178 3.15 11.90 -28.16
CA GLU A 178 1.74 11.65 -28.39
C GLU A 178 1.28 10.38 -27.65
N ARG A 179 2.09 9.33 -27.65
CA ARG A 179 1.86 8.10 -26.89
C ARG A 179 1.80 8.36 -25.41
N VAL A 180 2.71 9.19 -24.91
CA VAL A 180 2.74 9.58 -23.49
C VAL A 180 1.47 10.34 -23.13
N ALA A 181 0.99 11.24 -23.98
CA ALA A 181 -0.24 12.00 -23.74
C ALA A 181 -1.50 11.09 -23.61
N ARG A 182 -1.53 9.93 -24.29
CA ARG A 182 -2.67 8.99 -24.23
C ARG A 182 -2.91 8.36 -22.87
N TYR A 183 -1.95 8.41 -21.94
CA TYR A 183 -2.18 7.91 -20.57
C TYR A 183 -3.23 8.71 -19.80
N GLY A 184 -3.43 10.00 -20.13
CA GLY A 184 -4.55 10.77 -19.58
C GLY A 184 -5.92 10.25 -20.07
N GLU A 185 -6.00 9.78 -21.31
CA GLU A 185 -7.22 9.15 -21.83
C GLU A 185 -7.49 7.80 -21.16
N LEU A 186 -6.45 6.99 -20.95
CA LEU A 186 -6.54 5.73 -20.21
C LEU A 186 -7.04 5.98 -18.77
N ALA A 187 -6.48 6.97 -18.08
CA ALA A 187 -6.88 7.34 -16.73
C ALA A 187 -8.38 7.68 -16.67
N ARG A 188 -8.83 8.57 -17.56
CA ARG A 188 -10.22 9.00 -17.66
C ARG A 188 -11.18 7.89 -18.05
N ALA A 189 -10.80 7.05 -19.00
CA ALA A 189 -11.67 5.98 -19.52
C ALA A 189 -11.97 4.92 -18.46
N HIS A 190 -11.06 4.70 -17.51
CA HIS A 190 -11.17 3.65 -16.51
C HIS A 190 -11.32 4.16 -15.07
N GLY A 191 -11.30 5.48 -14.86
CA GLY A 191 -11.40 6.08 -13.53
C GLY A 191 -10.24 5.70 -12.60
N LEU A 192 -9.04 5.57 -13.18
CA LEU A 192 -7.83 5.15 -12.50
C LEU A 192 -6.87 6.32 -12.33
N HIS A 193 -6.19 6.39 -11.19
CA HIS A 193 -4.93 7.12 -11.14
C HIS A 193 -3.93 6.38 -12.02
N VAL A 194 -3.17 7.10 -12.84
CA VAL A 194 -2.19 6.51 -13.75
C VAL A 194 -0.82 7.11 -13.50
N LEU A 195 0.19 6.26 -13.39
CA LEU A 195 1.59 6.65 -13.33
C LEU A 195 2.34 5.99 -14.48
N LEU A 196 3.13 6.77 -15.21
CA LEU A 196 4.06 6.32 -16.23
C LEU A 196 5.50 6.62 -15.79
N ALA A 197 6.29 5.57 -15.60
CA ALA A 197 7.74 5.68 -15.59
C ALA A 197 8.26 5.33 -16.98
N ASN A 198 8.81 6.33 -17.68
CA ASN A 198 9.29 6.21 -19.05
C ASN A 198 10.82 6.37 -19.11
N GLY A 199 11.45 5.67 -20.05
CA GLY A 199 12.89 5.75 -20.26
C GLY A 199 13.36 7.09 -20.83
N ILE A 200 14.67 7.33 -20.74
CA ILE A 200 15.41 8.37 -21.47
C ILE A 200 16.65 7.76 -22.13
N GLY A 201 17.30 8.51 -23.02
CA GLY A 201 18.43 8.03 -23.81
C GLY A 201 18.01 7.24 -25.06
N VAL A 202 18.99 6.59 -25.69
CA VAL A 202 18.80 5.84 -26.95
C VAL A 202 18.84 4.34 -26.67
N GLY A 203 17.70 3.68 -26.85
CA GLY A 203 17.56 2.23 -26.74
C GLY A 203 17.19 1.60 -28.08
N SER A 204 16.63 0.40 -28.03
CA SER A 204 16.09 -0.31 -29.19
C SER A 204 14.61 0.08 -29.40
N PRO A 205 14.16 0.59 -30.57
CA PRO A 205 14.92 0.88 -31.79
C PRO A 205 15.44 2.33 -31.88
N GLY A 206 15.26 3.18 -30.85
CA GLY A 206 15.66 4.58 -30.95
C GLY A 206 15.54 5.36 -29.64
N PRO A 207 15.47 6.70 -29.72
CA PRO A 207 15.41 7.56 -28.54
C PRO A 207 14.08 7.41 -27.79
N ALA A 208 14.15 7.43 -26.47
CA ALA A 208 12.97 7.59 -25.62
C ALA A 208 12.64 9.07 -25.40
N ALA A 209 11.36 9.34 -25.18
CA ALA A 209 10.82 10.68 -25.01
C ALA A 209 11.06 11.28 -23.62
N GLY A 210 11.44 10.50 -22.61
CA GLY A 210 11.32 10.91 -21.22
C GLY A 210 9.85 11.11 -20.86
N LEU A 211 9.48 12.27 -20.31
CA LEU A 211 8.09 12.59 -20.00
C LEU A 211 7.42 11.57 -19.05
N SER A 212 8.17 10.97 -18.12
CA SER A 212 7.57 10.23 -17.01
C SER A 212 6.55 11.12 -16.30
N GLY A 213 5.38 10.61 -15.95
CA GLY A 213 4.29 11.47 -15.51
C GLY A 213 3.17 10.76 -14.77
N CYS A 214 2.27 11.56 -14.20
CA CYS A 214 1.14 11.09 -13.40
C CYS A 214 -0.15 11.81 -13.83
N TRP A 215 -1.26 11.07 -13.84
CA TRP A 215 -2.59 11.58 -14.18
C TRP A 215 -3.63 11.16 -13.14
N LEU A 216 -4.55 12.07 -12.84
CA LEU A 216 -5.72 11.81 -12.01
C LEU A 216 -6.74 10.94 -12.75
N PRO A 217 -7.72 10.34 -12.03
CA PRO A 217 -8.84 9.62 -12.65
C PRO A 217 -9.67 10.44 -13.64
N SER A 218 -9.57 11.78 -13.60
CA SER A 218 -10.19 12.67 -14.58
C SER A 218 -9.45 12.72 -15.92
N GLY A 219 -8.22 12.20 -15.99
CA GLY A 219 -7.27 12.36 -17.09
C GLY A 219 -6.39 13.60 -17.01
N GLU A 220 -6.55 14.43 -15.97
CA GLU A 220 -5.73 15.62 -15.76
C GLU A 220 -4.29 15.26 -15.36
N PRO A 221 -3.27 15.78 -16.03
CA PRO A 221 -1.87 15.59 -15.63
C PRO A 221 -1.55 16.37 -14.36
N VAL A 222 -0.85 15.75 -13.41
CA VAL A 222 -0.47 16.39 -12.12
C VAL A 222 1.03 16.54 -11.92
N ALA A 223 1.84 15.74 -12.60
CA ALA A 223 3.29 15.87 -12.60
C ALA A 223 3.87 15.27 -13.88
N ALA A 224 4.97 15.85 -14.36
CA ALA A 224 5.73 15.34 -15.49
C ALA A 224 7.23 15.66 -15.32
N ALA A 225 8.09 14.73 -15.72
CA ALA A 225 9.53 14.92 -15.88
C ALA A 225 9.84 15.56 -17.24
N SER A 226 11.08 16.02 -17.41
CA SER A 226 11.55 16.65 -18.64
C SER A 226 11.45 15.73 -19.87
N ALA A 227 11.37 16.37 -21.04
CA ALA A 227 11.34 15.70 -22.33
C ALA A 227 12.74 15.51 -22.94
N GLY A 228 12.87 14.51 -23.81
CA GLY A 228 14.01 14.31 -24.70
C GLY A 228 15.04 13.28 -24.21
N PRO A 229 15.92 12.82 -25.11
CA PRO A 229 16.92 11.80 -24.79
C PRO A 229 18.03 12.33 -23.86
N ASP A 230 18.28 13.65 -23.89
CA ASP A 230 19.32 14.35 -23.13
C ASP A 230 18.77 14.98 -21.83
N GLY A 231 17.71 14.40 -21.25
CA GLY A 231 17.05 14.92 -20.04
C GLY A 231 18.04 15.37 -18.96
N ALA A 232 17.63 16.32 -18.11
CA ALA A 232 18.49 17.09 -17.20
C ALA A 232 19.06 16.30 -16.00
N GLY A 233 19.31 15.00 -16.16
CA GLY A 233 19.71 14.07 -15.11
C GLY A 233 18.56 13.16 -14.68
N ALA A 234 18.60 12.75 -13.42
CA ALA A 234 17.53 11.95 -12.83
C ALA A 234 16.42 12.86 -12.28
N GLU A 235 15.17 12.48 -12.47
CA GLU A 235 13.99 13.24 -12.06
C GLU A 235 12.92 12.32 -11.46
N LEU A 236 12.10 12.88 -10.56
CA LEU A 236 10.95 12.21 -9.97
C LEU A 236 9.68 13.04 -10.22
N ALA A 237 8.69 12.45 -10.87
CA ALA A 237 7.33 12.99 -10.98
C ALA A 237 6.44 12.35 -9.91
N LEU A 238 5.87 13.15 -9.00
CA LEU A 238 5.15 12.65 -7.83
C LEU A 238 3.65 12.92 -7.94
N SER A 239 2.83 12.00 -7.41
CA SER A 239 1.39 12.18 -7.30
C SER A 239 0.88 11.63 -5.97
N ASP A 240 -0.08 12.32 -5.36
CA ASP A 240 -0.78 11.82 -4.19
C ASP A 240 -2.01 11.02 -4.59
N VAL A 241 -2.04 9.75 -4.17
CA VAL A 241 -3.12 8.80 -4.42
C VAL A 241 -3.82 8.39 -3.12
N ARG A 242 -3.82 9.24 -2.07
CA ARG A 242 -4.54 8.97 -0.80
C ARG A 242 -6.04 8.72 -1.00
N ASP A 243 -6.67 9.36 -1.98
CA ASP A 243 -8.08 9.16 -2.33
C ASP A 243 -8.35 7.78 -2.97
N ALA A 244 -7.31 7.03 -3.33
CA ALA A 244 -7.38 5.67 -3.83
C ALA A 244 -7.37 4.59 -2.74
N ILE A 245 -7.26 4.96 -1.45
CA ILE A 245 -7.29 4.02 -0.32
C ILE A 245 -8.65 3.32 -0.27
N THR A 246 -8.62 2.00 -0.08
CA THR A 246 -9.81 1.19 0.18
C THR A 246 -10.29 1.49 1.60
N LEU A 247 -11.40 2.22 1.72
CA LEU A 247 -11.99 2.55 3.02
C LEU A 247 -12.72 1.33 3.60
N MET A 248 -12.91 1.30 4.93
CA MET A 248 -13.66 0.20 5.55
C MET A 248 -15.07 0.05 4.96
N ALA A 249 -15.71 1.14 4.54
CA ALA A 249 -17.04 1.12 3.91
C ALA A 249 -17.05 0.83 2.42
N ASP A 250 -15.91 0.50 1.82
CA ASP A 250 -15.88 0.07 0.44
C ASP A 250 -16.78 -1.18 0.25
N PRO A 251 -17.62 -1.22 -0.80
CA PRO A 251 -18.46 -2.38 -1.08
C PRO A 251 -17.68 -3.70 -1.16
N ALA A 252 -16.40 -3.67 -1.58
CA ALA A 252 -15.54 -4.84 -1.62
C ALA A 252 -15.29 -5.43 -0.22
N VAL A 253 -15.17 -4.58 0.82
CA VAL A 253 -15.03 -5.04 2.21
C VAL A 253 -16.33 -5.69 2.67
N ALA A 254 -17.48 -5.07 2.39
CA ALA A 254 -18.79 -5.60 2.77
C ALA A 254 -19.11 -6.93 2.07
N ALA A 255 -18.63 -7.12 0.84
CA ALA A 255 -18.82 -8.33 0.05
C ALA A 255 -18.03 -9.55 0.56
N VAL A 256 -17.03 -9.35 1.42
CA VAL A 256 -16.26 -10.47 2.00
C VAL A 256 -17.18 -11.35 2.87
N PRO A 257 -17.27 -12.67 2.59
CA PRO A 257 -18.06 -13.57 3.41
C PRO A 257 -17.45 -13.72 4.80
N VAL A 258 -18.29 -13.88 5.82
CA VAL A 258 -17.87 -14.14 7.20
C VAL A 258 -18.16 -15.60 7.53
N ARG A 259 -17.13 -16.35 7.95
CA ARG A 259 -17.27 -17.68 8.55
C ARG A 259 -16.80 -17.58 10.01
N GLU A 260 -17.74 -17.20 10.89
CA GLU A 260 -17.46 -17.03 12.32
C GLU A 260 -16.88 -18.31 12.92
N CYS A 261 -15.68 -18.21 13.50
CA CYS A 261 -14.95 -19.36 14.06
C CYS A 261 -15.29 -19.68 15.52
N GLY A 262 -16.03 -18.80 16.21
CA GLY A 262 -16.55 -19.01 17.55
C GLY A 262 -15.62 -18.61 18.69
N GLU A 263 -14.42 -18.10 18.37
CA GLU A 263 -13.42 -17.68 19.35
C GLU A 263 -13.99 -16.64 20.36
N PRO A 264 -13.73 -16.79 21.67
CA PRO A 264 -14.32 -15.92 22.68
C PRO A 264 -13.76 -14.48 22.62
N LEU A 265 -14.54 -13.54 23.15
CA LEU A 265 -14.02 -12.24 23.58
C LEU A 265 -13.42 -12.42 24.98
N VAL A 266 -12.18 -11.99 25.18
CA VAL A 266 -11.48 -12.05 26.47
C VAL A 266 -11.15 -10.63 26.94
N ASP A 267 -11.26 -10.38 28.24
CA ASP A 267 -10.83 -9.12 28.84
C ASP A 267 -9.30 -9.10 28.96
N VAL A 268 -8.68 -8.19 28.21
CA VAL A 268 -7.23 -8.03 28.09
C VAL A 268 -6.58 -7.76 29.46
N ARG A 269 -7.26 -7.04 30.36
CA ARG A 269 -6.74 -6.69 31.68
C ARG A 269 -6.51 -7.93 32.54
N THR A 270 -7.39 -8.92 32.40
CA THR A 270 -7.30 -10.19 33.13
C THR A 270 -6.46 -11.23 32.40
N ALA A 271 -6.60 -11.31 31.08
CA ALA A 271 -5.94 -12.34 30.27
C ALA A 271 -4.46 -12.02 30.00
N ALA A 272 -4.08 -10.74 30.04
CA ALA A 272 -2.73 -10.26 29.75
C ALA A 272 -2.36 -9.05 30.64
N PRO A 273 -2.18 -9.23 31.96
CA PRO A 273 -1.88 -8.14 32.89
C PRO A 273 -0.54 -7.43 32.61
N GLY A 274 0.34 -8.03 31.79
CA GLY A 274 1.58 -7.41 31.33
C GLY A 274 1.40 -6.42 30.17
N LEU A 275 0.25 -6.39 29.51
CA LEU A 275 -0.08 -5.40 28.48
C LEU A 275 -0.68 -4.16 29.14
N LEU A 276 -0.24 -2.97 28.72
CA LEU A 276 -0.75 -1.71 29.28
C LEU A 276 -2.15 -1.44 28.71
N ALA A 277 -3.20 -1.77 29.47
CA ALA A 277 -4.61 -1.67 29.10
C ALA A 277 -5.42 -0.93 30.19
N ASP A 278 -4.99 0.27 30.57
CA ASP A 278 -5.49 0.99 31.74
C ASP A 278 -6.79 1.78 31.50
N GLY A 279 -7.40 1.68 30.31
CA GLY A 279 -8.70 2.27 29.98
C GLY A 279 -8.76 3.81 30.04
N SER A 280 -7.66 4.46 30.42
CA SER A 280 -7.51 5.91 30.60
C SER A 280 -7.54 6.70 29.28
N ALA A 281 -7.47 6.00 28.15
CA ALA A 281 -7.43 6.57 26.81
C ALA A 281 -8.77 6.49 26.04
N ALA A 282 -9.82 5.84 26.58
CA ALA A 282 -11.14 5.85 25.95
C ALA A 282 -11.80 7.22 26.14
N THR A 283 -11.89 8.01 25.06
CA THR A 283 -12.34 9.42 25.11
C THR A 283 -13.86 9.58 25.04
N ASP A 284 -14.58 8.49 24.80
CA ASP A 284 -16.01 8.43 24.56
C ASP A 284 -16.67 7.31 25.38
N GLY A 285 -17.97 7.45 25.63
CA GLY A 285 -18.75 6.70 26.64
C GLY A 285 -18.75 5.17 26.56
N ALA A 286 -18.00 4.56 25.64
CA ALA A 286 -17.64 3.14 25.62
C ALA A 286 -16.80 2.70 26.85
N GLY A 287 -16.14 3.64 27.55
CA GLY A 287 -15.40 3.35 28.78
C GLY A 287 -16.27 2.94 29.99
N LEU A 288 -17.61 3.06 29.90
CA LEU A 288 -18.50 2.92 31.06
C LEU A 288 -18.88 1.46 31.40
N ASP A 289 -18.76 0.51 30.48
CA ASP A 289 -19.14 -0.91 30.68
C ASP A 289 -17.94 -1.89 30.63
N GLY A 290 -16.72 -1.38 30.45
CA GLY A 290 -15.51 -2.20 30.32
C GLY A 290 -15.44 -3.03 29.02
N ALA A 291 -16.38 -2.86 28.10
CA ALA A 291 -16.42 -3.60 26.84
C ALA A 291 -15.20 -3.31 25.97
N SER A 292 -14.69 -2.08 25.99
CA SER A 292 -13.49 -1.66 25.23
C SER A 292 -12.24 -2.48 25.54
N ALA A 293 -12.15 -3.05 26.75
CA ALA A 293 -11.03 -3.91 27.17
C ALA A 293 -11.11 -5.35 26.60
N HIS A 294 -12.16 -5.69 25.86
CA HIS A 294 -12.33 -7.02 25.29
C HIS A 294 -11.78 -7.12 23.87
N LEU A 295 -11.28 -8.31 23.52
CA LEU A 295 -10.77 -8.60 22.18
C LEU A 295 -10.91 -10.10 21.89
N ARG A 296 -10.94 -10.53 20.62
CA ARG A 296 -10.82 -11.95 20.28
C ARG A 296 -9.49 -12.50 20.81
N GLU A 297 -9.53 -13.68 21.43
CA GLU A 297 -8.34 -14.33 22.01
C GLU A 297 -7.17 -14.44 21.00
N GLY A 298 -7.48 -14.70 19.73
CA GLY A 298 -6.50 -14.85 18.67
C GLY A 298 -5.87 -13.55 18.24
N VAL A 299 -6.56 -12.43 18.43
CA VAL A 299 -5.97 -11.10 18.24
C VAL A 299 -5.10 -10.76 19.45
N LEU A 300 -5.54 -11.07 20.68
CA LEU A 300 -4.71 -10.88 21.89
C LEU A 300 -3.38 -11.65 21.80
N ARG A 301 -3.40 -12.92 21.39
CA ARG A 301 -2.18 -13.72 21.18
C ARG A 301 -1.21 -13.05 20.20
N ARG A 302 -1.71 -12.39 19.17
CA ARG A 302 -0.90 -11.64 18.20
C ARG A 302 -0.34 -10.36 18.78
N LEU A 303 -1.10 -9.65 19.61
CA LEU A 303 -0.59 -8.48 20.33
C LEU A 303 0.55 -8.83 21.28
N LEU A 304 0.47 -9.97 21.96
CA LEU A 304 1.55 -10.48 22.79
C LEU A 304 2.81 -10.80 21.96
N ALA A 305 2.65 -11.49 20.82
CA ALA A 305 3.76 -11.74 19.90
C ALA A 305 4.37 -10.44 19.33
N ALA A 306 3.53 -9.45 18.99
CA ALA A 306 3.99 -8.13 18.54
C ALA A 306 4.74 -7.38 19.65
N GLN A 307 4.26 -7.44 20.90
CA GLN A 307 4.94 -6.86 22.07
C GLN A 307 6.32 -7.50 22.30
N GLU A 308 6.46 -8.81 22.11
CA GLU A 308 7.75 -9.52 22.22
C GLU A 308 8.73 -9.13 21.10
N ALA A 309 8.22 -8.76 19.92
CA ALA A 309 9.02 -8.33 18.77
C ALA A 309 9.45 -6.85 18.83
N LEU A 310 8.94 -6.06 19.79
CA LEU A 310 9.33 -4.66 19.92
C LEU A 310 10.78 -4.51 20.40
N PRO A 311 11.49 -3.46 19.94
CA PRO A 311 12.81 -3.12 20.48
C PRO A 311 12.76 -2.86 22.00
N GLU A 312 13.88 -3.11 22.67
CA GLU A 312 14.03 -2.79 24.09
C GLU A 312 13.70 -1.32 24.36
N GLY A 313 12.98 -1.07 25.46
CA GLY A 313 12.56 0.28 25.84
C GLY A 313 11.20 0.72 25.28
N LEU A 314 10.57 -0.06 24.39
CA LEU A 314 9.23 0.23 23.86
C LEU A 314 8.20 -0.83 24.28
N ARG A 315 6.96 -0.38 24.47
CA ARG A 315 5.81 -1.24 24.79
C ARG A 315 4.58 -0.83 24.01
N LEU A 316 3.66 -1.78 23.84
CA LEU A 316 2.31 -1.52 23.35
C LEU A 316 1.45 -1.00 24.49
N ARG A 317 0.67 0.05 24.22
CA ARG A 317 -0.47 0.47 25.03
C ARG A 317 -1.74 0.18 24.25
N PHE A 318 -2.57 -0.69 24.81
CA PHE A 318 -3.90 -1.03 24.33
C PHE A 318 -4.89 0.10 24.68
N VAL A 319 -5.73 0.48 23.72
CA VAL A 319 -6.71 1.57 23.87
C VAL A 319 -8.13 1.01 23.80
N GLU A 320 -8.51 0.39 22.68
CA GLU A 320 -9.84 -0.20 22.46
C GLU A 320 -9.72 -1.46 21.62
N GLY A 321 -10.41 -2.53 22.01
CA GLY A 321 -10.50 -3.77 21.23
C GLY A 321 -11.91 -4.05 20.73
N TYR A 322 -12.91 -3.83 21.59
CA TYR A 322 -14.28 -4.22 21.27
C TYR A 322 -15.29 -3.11 21.53
N ARG A 323 -16.21 -2.94 20.59
CA ARG A 323 -17.31 -1.97 20.68
C ARG A 323 -18.66 -2.67 20.50
N PRO A 324 -19.56 -2.62 21.49
CA PRO A 324 -20.88 -3.24 21.36
C PRO A 324 -21.61 -2.81 20.08
N PRO A 325 -22.23 -3.73 19.32
CA PRO A 325 -22.96 -3.40 18.10
C PRO A 325 -23.99 -2.28 18.27
N ALA A 326 -24.67 -2.22 19.42
CA ALA A 326 -25.61 -1.15 19.74
C ALA A 326 -24.93 0.22 19.87
N LEU A 327 -23.72 0.27 20.44
CA LEU A 327 -22.94 1.50 20.58
C LEU A 327 -22.39 1.96 19.23
N GLN A 328 -21.87 1.04 18.40
CA GLN A 328 -21.42 1.34 17.04
C GLN A 328 -22.54 1.97 16.18
N ARG A 329 -23.77 1.44 16.26
CA ARG A 329 -24.94 2.02 15.58
C ARG A 329 -25.23 3.45 16.03
N ARG A 330 -25.09 3.74 17.32
CA ARG A 330 -25.28 5.09 17.88
C ARG A 330 -24.22 6.06 17.35
N TYR A 331 -22.95 5.67 17.35
CA TYR A 331 -21.85 6.50 16.84
C TYR A 331 -22.05 6.86 15.37
N PHE A 332 -22.33 5.85 14.54
CA PHE A 332 -22.55 6.08 13.11
C PHE A 332 -23.76 6.98 12.83
N THR A 333 -24.87 6.76 13.54
CA THR A 333 -26.09 7.57 13.39
C THR A 333 -25.86 9.02 13.81
N ARG A 334 -25.18 9.24 14.93
CA ARG A 334 -24.88 10.58 15.44
C ARG A 334 -23.97 11.34 14.48
N TYR A 335 -22.84 10.76 14.10
CA TYR A 335 -21.89 11.43 13.21
C TYR A 335 -22.49 11.70 11.82
N GLY A 336 -23.31 10.78 11.30
CA GLY A 336 -24.07 11.01 10.08
C GLY A 336 -25.09 12.15 10.20
N ALA A 337 -25.67 12.41 11.38
CA ALA A 337 -26.53 13.55 11.62
C ALA A 337 -25.75 14.87 11.67
N GLU A 338 -24.57 14.87 12.30
CA GLU A 338 -23.65 16.02 12.34
C GLU A 338 -23.20 16.42 10.92
N LEU A 339 -22.80 15.45 10.08
CA LEU A 339 -22.43 15.71 8.70
C LEU A 339 -23.58 16.24 7.84
N ARG A 340 -24.81 15.73 8.02
CA ARG A 340 -26.01 16.27 7.34
C ARG A 340 -26.29 17.72 7.73
N ALA A 341 -26.10 18.05 9.00
CA ALA A 341 -26.27 19.42 9.49
C ALA A 341 -25.19 20.37 8.92
N ALA A 342 -23.94 19.91 8.82
CA ALA A 342 -22.83 20.68 8.27
C ALA A 342 -22.89 20.82 6.73
N HIS A 343 -23.51 19.85 6.04
CA HIS A 343 -23.57 19.79 4.59
C HIS A 343 -24.99 19.45 4.08
N PRO A 344 -25.94 20.42 4.11
CA PRO A 344 -27.33 20.19 3.74
C PRO A 344 -27.55 19.74 2.28
N ASP A 345 -26.61 20.05 1.39
CA ASP A 345 -26.68 19.72 -0.04
C ASP A 345 -26.18 18.30 -0.36
N TRP A 346 -25.68 17.56 0.63
CA TRP A 346 -25.19 16.19 0.40
C TRP A 346 -26.33 15.19 0.40
N ASP A 347 -26.31 14.27 -0.57
CA ASP A 347 -27.18 13.09 -0.53
C ASP A 347 -26.74 12.08 0.55
N ASP A 348 -27.62 11.14 0.89
CA ASP A 348 -27.36 10.12 1.91
C ASP A 348 -26.15 9.24 1.58
N ALA A 349 -25.87 8.98 0.30
CA ALA A 349 -24.74 8.16 -0.12
C ALA A 349 -23.41 8.87 0.15
N ARG A 350 -23.33 10.17 -0.12
CA ARG A 350 -22.17 11.02 0.17
C ARG A 350 -21.97 11.17 1.67
N VAL A 351 -23.03 11.41 2.44
CA VAL A 351 -22.96 11.44 3.91
C VAL A 351 -22.44 10.12 4.45
N ARG A 352 -22.98 8.99 4.00
CA ARG A 352 -22.54 7.65 4.44
C ARG A 352 -21.05 7.42 4.13
N ARG A 353 -20.59 7.80 2.93
CA ARG A 353 -19.18 7.69 2.52
C ARG A 353 -18.26 8.59 3.35
N ALA A 354 -18.69 9.82 3.63
CA ALA A 354 -17.93 10.74 4.48
C ALA A 354 -17.87 10.23 5.94
N ALA A 355 -19.01 9.81 6.50
CA ALA A 355 -19.10 9.24 7.83
C ALA A 355 -18.16 8.03 7.99
N SER A 356 -18.11 7.17 6.97
CA SER A 356 -17.26 5.98 6.98
C SER A 356 -15.75 6.22 6.93
N ARG A 357 -15.30 7.46 6.72
CA ARG A 357 -13.88 7.80 6.83
C ARG A 357 -13.39 7.80 8.28
N PHE A 358 -14.32 7.95 9.23
CA PHE A 358 -14.02 8.10 10.65
C PHE A 358 -14.80 7.13 11.53
N VAL A 359 -16.03 6.76 11.15
CA VAL A 359 -16.84 5.77 11.88
C VAL A 359 -17.24 4.64 10.95
N SER A 360 -16.73 3.45 11.22
CA SER A 360 -17.09 2.24 10.46
C SER A 360 -18.60 2.01 10.41
N PRO A 361 -19.19 1.65 9.25
CA PRO A 361 -20.60 1.28 9.18
C PRO A 361 -20.91 0.07 10.08
N PRO A 362 -22.05 0.06 10.81
CA PRO A 362 -22.34 -0.98 11.80
C PRO A 362 -22.33 -2.42 11.28
N GLU A 363 -22.67 -2.63 10.01
CA GLU A 363 -22.73 -3.93 9.35
C GLU A 363 -21.36 -4.56 9.03
N ILE A 364 -20.28 -3.78 9.12
CA ILE A 364 -18.90 -4.17 8.80
C ILE A 364 -17.90 -3.71 9.86
N ALA A 365 -18.37 -3.16 10.98
CA ALA A 365 -17.52 -2.57 12.00
C ALA A 365 -16.64 -3.64 12.69
N PRO A 366 -15.31 -3.50 12.63
CA PRO A 366 -14.38 -4.55 13.02
C PRO A 366 -14.27 -4.69 14.55
N HIS A 367 -14.35 -3.57 15.29
CA HIS A 367 -14.40 -3.59 16.76
C HIS A 367 -15.63 -4.34 17.28
N SER A 368 -16.77 -4.30 16.59
CA SER A 368 -17.95 -5.08 16.98
C SER A 368 -17.79 -6.59 16.79
N ALA A 369 -16.80 -7.02 16.01
CA ALA A 369 -16.40 -8.43 15.92
C ALA A 369 -15.31 -8.81 16.95
N GLY A 370 -14.70 -7.82 17.63
CA GLY A 370 -13.49 -7.99 18.42
C GLY A 370 -12.26 -8.37 17.58
N GLY A 371 -12.33 -8.12 16.27
CA GLY A 371 -11.27 -8.40 15.29
C GLY A 371 -10.34 -7.21 15.04
N ALA A 372 -10.62 -6.05 15.62
CA ALA A 372 -9.77 -4.86 15.54
C ALA A 372 -9.28 -4.41 16.90
N VAL A 373 -8.20 -3.64 16.89
CA VAL A 373 -7.59 -3.03 18.07
C VAL A 373 -7.00 -1.67 17.73
N ASP A 374 -7.31 -0.71 18.57
CA ASP A 374 -6.68 0.60 18.62
C ASP A 374 -5.60 0.57 19.70
N LEU A 375 -4.39 1.00 19.34
CA LEU A 375 -3.23 0.96 20.22
C LEU A 375 -2.18 2.01 19.85
N THR A 376 -1.22 2.24 20.74
CA THR A 376 -0.07 3.10 20.50
C THR A 376 1.22 2.50 21.05
N LEU A 377 2.36 3.09 20.66
CA LEU A 377 3.64 2.84 21.29
C LEU A 377 3.84 3.76 22.50
N VAL A 378 4.53 3.23 23.50
CA VAL A 378 4.95 3.96 24.70
C VAL A 378 6.36 3.53 25.10
N THR A 379 7.04 4.35 25.89
CA THR A 379 8.29 3.96 26.54
C THR A 379 8.05 2.90 27.61
N ALA A 380 9.10 2.21 28.05
CA ALA A 380 8.99 1.11 29.02
C ALA A 380 8.30 1.51 30.35
N ASP A 381 8.44 2.76 30.77
CA ASP A 381 7.79 3.39 31.93
C ASP A 381 6.38 3.93 31.64
N GLY A 382 5.88 3.80 30.41
CA GLY A 382 4.56 4.24 29.98
C GLY A 382 4.50 5.70 29.49
N GLY A 383 5.64 6.36 29.26
CA GLY A 383 5.66 7.68 28.61
C GLY A 383 5.18 7.63 27.15
N ASN A 384 4.50 8.67 26.69
CA ASN A 384 4.06 8.77 25.30
C ASN A 384 5.28 8.96 24.37
N VAL A 385 5.28 8.26 23.24
CA VAL A 385 6.22 8.55 22.15
C VAL A 385 5.54 9.39 21.07
N ASP A 386 6.34 10.15 20.33
CA ASP A 386 5.84 10.93 19.20
C ASP A 386 5.33 9.98 18.10
N MET A 387 4.01 9.99 17.87
CA MET A 387 3.34 9.26 16.79
C MET A 387 2.86 10.21 15.68
N GLY A 388 3.21 11.50 15.72
CA GLY A 388 2.85 12.52 14.74
C GLY A 388 1.48 13.17 14.95
N THR A 389 0.52 12.48 15.56
CA THR A 389 -0.77 13.03 16.00
C THR A 389 -1.20 12.37 17.30
N PRO A 390 -2.12 12.97 18.06
CA PRO A 390 -2.92 12.24 19.04
C PRO A 390 -3.67 11.06 18.40
N LEU A 391 -4.05 10.08 19.23
CA LEU A 391 -5.05 9.07 18.88
C LEU A 391 -6.38 9.76 18.53
N ASP A 392 -7.17 9.12 17.67
CA ASP A 392 -8.50 9.57 17.20
C ASP A 392 -8.51 10.91 16.44
N ALA A 393 -7.36 11.48 16.12
CA ALA A 393 -7.29 12.70 15.31
C ALA A 393 -7.84 12.45 13.90
N SER A 394 -8.87 13.18 13.50
CA SER A 394 -9.46 13.06 12.16
C SER A 394 -8.50 13.55 11.06
N PRO A 395 -8.72 13.13 9.80
CA PRO A 395 -8.02 13.70 8.64
C PRO A 395 -8.08 15.23 8.59
N GLU A 396 -9.24 15.81 8.91
CA GLU A 396 -9.50 17.24 8.87
C GLU A 396 -8.74 17.98 9.98
N GLU A 397 -8.72 17.46 11.21
CA GLU A 397 -7.98 18.06 12.34
C GLU A 397 -6.47 17.96 12.16
N SER A 398 -6.00 16.87 11.56
CA SER A 398 -4.57 16.57 11.44
C SER A 398 -3.93 16.99 10.11
N GLY A 399 -4.70 17.54 9.17
CA GLY A 399 -4.23 17.76 7.79
C GLY A 399 -3.84 16.46 7.08
N GLY A 400 -4.43 15.33 7.49
CA GLY A 400 -4.11 13.99 7.01
C GLY A 400 -2.86 13.35 7.65
N ALA A 401 -2.27 13.95 8.69
CA ALA A 401 -1.16 13.35 9.42
C ALA A 401 -1.55 12.07 10.20
N CYS A 402 -2.85 11.84 10.44
CA CYS A 402 -3.34 10.58 11.02
C CYS A 402 -3.16 9.36 10.11
N TYR A 403 -2.95 9.56 8.80
CA TYR A 403 -2.74 8.48 7.84
C TYR A 403 -1.41 7.80 8.13
N THR A 404 -1.37 6.47 8.17
CA THR A 404 -0.18 5.69 8.56
C THR A 404 1.07 6.08 7.79
N SER A 405 0.92 6.31 6.47
CA SER A 405 2.00 6.73 5.56
C SER A 405 1.93 8.22 5.21
N ALA A 406 1.54 9.08 6.16
CA ALA A 406 1.51 10.52 5.93
C ALA A 406 2.91 11.05 5.49
N PRO A 407 2.95 11.90 4.45
CA PRO A 407 4.21 12.38 3.89
C PRO A 407 4.93 13.36 4.83
N ASP A 408 4.20 14.15 5.60
CA ASP A 408 4.75 15.27 6.38
C ASP A 408 5.06 14.94 7.86
N LEU A 409 5.30 13.66 8.17
CA LEU A 409 5.68 13.24 9.52
C LEU A 409 7.13 13.62 9.85
N THR A 410 7.35 13.98 11.12
CA THR A 410 8.71 14.10 11.68
C THR A 410 9.48 12.78 11.49
N PRO A 411 10.81 12.81 11.35
CA PRO A 411 11.61 11.58 11.26
C PRO A 411 11.38 10.62 12.44
N LYS A 412 11.15 11.17 13.64
CA LYS A 412 10.87 10.38 14.85
C LYS A 412 9.50 9.71 14.81
N ALA A 413 8.44 10.46 14.48
CA ALA A 413 7.09 9.89 14.31
C ALA A 413 7.06 8.80 13.24
N ARG A 414 7.74 9.04 12.11
CA ARG A 414 7.87 8.05 11.04
C ARG A 414 8.59 6.79 11.51
N ALA A 415 9.70 6.92 12.24
CA ALA A 415 10.43 5.79 12.80
C ALA A 415 9.57 4.98 13.78
N ASN A 416 8.85 5.64 14.69
CA ASN A 416 7.96 4.97 15.64
C ASN A 416 6.81 4.22 14.94
N ARG A 417 6.15 4.84 13.94
CA ARG A 417 5.12 4.16 13.15
C ARG A 417 5.66 2.97 12.36
N ARG A 418 6.91 3.02 11.89
CA ARG A 418 7.58 1.87 11.25
C ARG A 418 7.82 0.73 12.24
N ILE A 419 8.31 1.03 13.44
CA ILE A 419 8.51 0.02 14.51
C ILE A 419 7.17 -0.65 14.84
N LEU A 420 6.13 0.15 15.08
CA LEU A 420 4.80 -0.36 15.37
C LEU A 420 4.27 -1.25 14.23
N SER A 421 4.42 -0.76 12.99
CA SER A 421 3.93 -1.47 11.82
C SER A 421 4.66 -2.79 11.58
N ALA A 422 5.98 -2.81 11.76
CA ALA A 422 6.77 -4.02 11.61
C ALA A 422 6.35 -5.10 12.62
N ALA A 423 6.20 -4.74 13.89
CA ALA A 423 5.80 -5.66 14.95
C ALA A 423 4.40 -6.25 14.68
N LEU A 424 3.41 -5.42 14.36
CA LEU A 424 2.03 -5.87 14.19
C LEU A 424 1.81 -6.63 12.88
N ARG A 425 2.46 -6.23 11.78
CA ARG A 425 2.45 -6.99 10.53
C ARG A 425 3.15 -8.33 10.68
N GLY A 426 4.27 -8.38 11.40
CA GLY A 426 4.97 -9.62 11.73
C GLY A 426 4.09 -10.60 12.53
N ALA A 427 3.17 -10.08 13.35
CA ALA A 427 2.15 -10.87 14.05
C ALA A 427 0.88 -11.15 13.21
N GLY A 428 0.84 -10.73 11.94
CA GLY A 428 -0.22 -11.00 10.99
C GLY A 428 -1.40 -10.02 11.00
N LEU A 429 -1.33 -8.91 11.75
CA LEU A 429 -2.33 -7.85 11.69
C LEU A 429 -2.12 -6.96 10.46
N VAL A 430 -3.20 -6.37 9.94
CA VAL A 430 -3.16 -5.33 8.91
C VAL A 430 -3.57 -3.99 9.48
N ASN A 431 -2.92 -2.92 9.06
CA ASN A 431 -3.32 -1.56 9.46
C ASN A 431 -4.42 -1.03 8.55
N TYR A 432 -5.33 -0.25 9.14
CA TYR A 432 -6.23 0.61 8.38
C TYR A 432 -5.52 1.95 8.05
N PRO A 433 -5.22 2.26 6.77
CA PRO A 433 -4.26 3.30 6.41
C PRO A 433 -4.63 4.73 6.79
N THR A 434 -5.90 5.01 7.07
CA THR A 434 -6.35 6.35 7.48
C THR A 434 -6.12 6.61 8.96
N GLU A 435 -5.85 5.57 9.75
CA GLU A 435 -5.72 5.61 11.21
C GLU A 435 -4.47 4.81 11.62
N TRP A 436 -3.37 5.50 11.96
CA TRP A 436 -2.10 4.83 12.29
C TRP A 436 -2.17 3.88 13.50
N TRP A 437 -3.17 4.07 14.35
CA TRP A 437 -3.40 3.30 15.57
C TRP A 437 -4.33 2.09 15.39
N HIS A 438 -5.07 2.01 14.28
CA HIS A 438 -6.10 1.00 14.06
C HIS A 438 -5.56 -0.21 13.31
N TRP A 439 -5.75 -1.40 13.88
CA TRP A 439 -5.24 -2.66 13.35
C TRP A 439 -6.29 -3.75 13.38
N SER A 440 -6.33 -4.54 12.31
CA SER A 440 -7.33 -5.58 12.05
C SER A 440 -6.69 -6.97 11.92
N TYR A 441 -7.36 -7.97 12.48
CA TYR A 441 -7.09 -9.38 12.23
C TYR A 441 -8.39 -10.19 12.23
N GLY A 442 -8.57 -11.03 11.20
CA GLY A 442 -9.71 -11.94 11.09
C GLY A 442 -11.05 -11.28 10.76
N ASP A 443 -11.16 -9.95 10.74
CA ASP A 443 -12.34 -9.26 10.21
C ASP A 443 -12.35 -9.19 8.67
N ARG A 444 -13.38 -8.55 8.11
CA ARG A 444 -13.56 -8.38 6.66
C ARG A 444 -12.47 -7.55 6.00
N TYR A 445 -11.99 -6.50 6.68
CA TYR A 445 -10.96 -5.64 6.13
C TYR A 445 -9.62 -6.39 6.08
N TRP A 446 -9.29 -7.14 7.13
CA TRP A 446 -8.17 -8.07 7.15
C TRP A 446 -8.24 -9.09 6.00
N ALA A 447 -9.39 -9.73 5.81
CA ALA A 447 -9.56 -10.73 4.76
C ALA A 447 -9.39 -10.12 3.36
N LEU A 448 -9.97 -8.94 3.10
CA LEU A 448 -9.77 -8.23 1.84
C LEU A 448 -8.30 -7.84 1.62
N ALA A 449 -7.65 -7.27 2.64
CA ALA A 449 -6.28 -6.78 2.56
C ALA A 449 -5.26 -7.91 2.34
N THR A 450 -5.50 -9.08 2.91
CA THR A 450 -4.64 -10.28 2.80
C THR A 450 -5.01 -11.21 1.65
N GLY A 451 -6.19 -11.01 1.03
CA GLY A 451 -6.72 -11.91 0.01
C GLY A 451 -7.28 -13.23 0.57
N ALA A 452 -7.58 -13.28 1.86
CA ALA A 452 -8.24 -14.44 2.46
C ALA A 452 -9.65 -14.63 1.86
N GLU A 453 -10.06 -15.88 1.66
CA GLU A 453 -11.36 -16.22 1.05
C GLU A 453 -12.56 -15.71 1.89
N HIS A 454 -12.39 -15.63 3.20
CA HIS A 454 -13.43 -15.20 4.14
C HIS A 454 -12.83 -14.58 5.40
N ALA A 455 -13.62 -13.72 6.05
CA ALA A 455 -13.36 -13.25 7.41
C ALA A 455 -13.64 -14.35 8.44
N LEU A 456 -12.86 -14.37 9.50
CA LEU A 456 -12.96 -15.30 10.63
C LEU A 456 -13.95 -14.82 11.70
N TYR A 457 -14.16 -13.52 11.82
CA TYR A 457 -14.96 -12.91 12.89
C TYR A 457 -16.10 -12.05 12.33
N GLY A 458 -17.29 -12.23 12.90
CA GLY A 458 -18.46 -11.38 12.68
C GLY A 458 -18.86 -10.60 13.92
N PRO A 459 -19.75 -9.59 13.79
CA PRO A 459 -20.28 -8.86 14.94
C PRO A 459 -20.89 -9.80 15.98
N ARG A 460 -20.56 -9.58 17.25
CA ARG A 460 -21.03 -10.40 18.39
C ARG A 460 -21.39 -9.50 19.55
N GLU A 461 -22.42 -9.86 20.33
CA GLU A 461 -22.69 -9.20 21.62
C GLU A 461 -21.79 -9.82 22.72
N LEU A 462 -21.40 -9.03 23.73
CA LEU A 462 -20.77 -9.58 24.93
C LEU A 462 -21.77 -10.50 25.64
N ALA A 463 -21.31 -11.67 26.08
CA ALA A 463 -22.18 -12.58 26.81
C ALA A 463 -22.65 -11.89 28.11
N ALA A 464 -23.97 -11.86 28.34
CA ALA A 464 -24.53 -11.34 29.58
C ALA A 464 -24.01 -12.19 30.76
N GLY A 465 -23.14 -11.62 31.59
CA GLY A 465 -22.62 -12.28 32.80
C GLY A 465 -21.09 -12.34 32.97
N ALA A 466 -20.31 -11.61 32.17
CA ALA A 466 -18.85 -11.46 32.40
C ALA A 466 -18.51 -10.48 33.56
N GLU A 467 -19.52 -9.81 34.13
CA GLU A 467 -19.40 -9.16 35.43
C GLU A 467 -19.65 -10.19 36.53
N ARG A 468 -18.59 -10.81 37.04
CA ARG A 468 -18.56 -11.33 38.42
C ARG A 468 -17.14 -11.40 38.96
#